data_AF-A0A7D5XI66-F1
#
_entry.id   AF-A0A7D5XI66-F1
#
_cell.length_a   1.000
_cell.length_b   1.000
_cell.length_c   1.000
_cell.angle_alpha   90.00
_cell.angle_beta   90.00
_cell.angle_gamma   90.00
#
_symmetry.space_group_name_H-M   'P 1'
#
loop_
_entity.id
_entity.type
_entity.pdbx_description
1 polymer ?
#
loop_
_entity_poly.entity_id
_entity_poly.type
_entity_poly.pdbx_seq_one_letter_code
_entity_poly.pdbx_strand_id
1 'polypeptide(L)'
;MRNIKNKSKSGVAKDKREIVVGFIVAALVLATTVLYVTNMGSINLSEYSTILIIIVLVIGATWVLVDRMRNVKAGLPAKDEMTVRLMHKSGYYAFLASIYIALALMLSSDFLEESNGAGLDAGQIGGGIILLSAIVFMGSYFYLSHKGAAE
;
A
#
# COMPACT_ATOMS: atom_id res chain seq x y z
N MET A 1 23.34 9.72 -32.93
CA MET A 1 22.48 10.69 -32.19
C MET A 1 20.96 10.43 -32.25
N ARG A 2 20.36 9.92 -33.35
CA ARG A 2 18.91 9.59 -33.38
C ARG A 2 18.46 8.51 -32.38
N ASN A 3 19.32 7.54 -32.08
CA ASN A 3 18.97 6.39 -31.25
C ASN A 3 18.76 6.72 -29.76
N ILE A 4 19.40 7.78 -29.25
CA ILE A 4 19.30 8.19 -27.84
C ILE A 4 17.99 8.95 -27.57
N LYS A 5 17.53 9.77 -28.53
CA LYS A 5 16.24 10.48 -28.42
C LYS A 5 15.02 9.54 -28.46
N ASN A 6 15.08 8.46 -29.23
CA ASN A 6 13.98 7.48 -29.27
C ASN A 6 13.88 6.65 -27.98
N LYS A 7 15.02 6.27 -27.38
CA LYS A 7 15.06 5.52 -26.10
C LYS A 7 14.51 6.34 -24.91
N SER A 8 14.76 7.66 -24.92
CA SER A 8 14.20 8.59 -23.92
C SER A 8 12.67 8.75 -24.08
N LYS A 9 12.17 8.92 -25.32
CA LYS A 9 10.73 9.05 -25.58
C LYS A 9 9.92 7.78 -25.26
N SER A 10 10.47 6.59 -25.50
CA SER A 10 9.79 5.33 -25.17
C SER A 10 9.70 5.09 -23.66
N GLY A 11 10.69 5.51 -22.88
CA GLY A 11 10.66 5.45 -21.41
C GLY A 11 9.54 6.29 -20.81
N VAL A 12 9.40 7.55 -21.26
CA VAL A 12 8.34 8.46 -20.80
C VAL A 12 6.94 7.95 -21.13
N ALA A 13 6.74 7.35 -22.31
CA ALA A 13 5.45 6.77 -22.67
C ALA A 13 5.09 5.55 -21.80
N LYS A 14 6.09 4.71 -21.47
CA LYS A 14 5.91 3.57 -20.57
C LYS A 14 5.54 4.03 -19.16
N ASP A 15 6.23 5.04 -18.63
CA ASP A 15 5.95 5.59 -17.29
C ASP A 15 4.53 6.16 -17.19
N LYS A 16 4.06 6.86 -18.22
CA LYS A 16 2.68 7.35 -18.28
C LYS A 16 1.67 6.21 -18.25
N ARG A 17 1.92 5.11 -18.98
CA ARG A 17 1.05 3.92 -18.98
C ARG A 17 1.00 3.28 -17.59
N GLU A 18 2.14 3.15 -16.91
CA GLU A 18 2.18 2.60 -15.55
C GLU A 18 1.38 3.45 -14.55
N ILE A 19 1.48 4.78 -14.63
CA ILE A 19 0.69 5.69 -13.80
C ILE A 19 -0.81 5.53 -14.06
N VAL A 20 -1.21 5.48 -15.34
CA VAL A 20 -2.62 5.31 -15.73
C VAL A 20 -3.16 3.97 -15.23
N VAL A 21 -2.41 2.87 -15.38
CA VAL A 21 -2.80 1.56 -14.85
C VAL A 21 -2.97 1.61 -13.33
N GLY A 22 -2.05 2.27 -12.62
CA GLY A 22 -2.17 2.44 -11.17
C GLY A 22 -3.45 3.17 -10.75
N PHE A 23 -3.81 4.25 -11.44
CA PHE A 23 -5.06 4.98 -11.19
C PHE A 23 -6.31 4.14 -11.48
N ILE A 24 -6.29 3.35 -12.56
CA ILE A 24 -7.40 2.43 -12.89
C ILE A 24 -7.58 1.40 -11.77
N VAL A 25 -6.49 0.79 -11.28
CA VAL A 25 -6.55 -0.18 -10.19
C VAL A 25 -7.10 0.47 -8.92
N ALA A 26 -6.64 1.65 -8.55
CA ALA A 26 -7.16 2.38 -7.38
C ALA A 26 -8.67 2.67 -7.51
N ALA A 27 -9.12 3.10 -8.70
CA ALA A 27 -10.53 3.33 -8.98
C ALA A 27 -11.37 2.04 -8.92
N LEU A 28 -10.85 0.92 -9.43
CA LEU A 28 -11.51 -0.38 -9.34
C LEU A 28 -11.66 -0.84 -7.89
N VAL A 29 -10.62 -0.70 -7.06
CA VAL A 29 -10.69 -1.05 -5.63
C VAL A 29 -11.77 -0.23 -4.92
N LEU A 30 -11.87 1.07 -5.20
CA LEU A 30 -12.95 1.90 -4.65
C LEU A 30 -14.33 1.45 -5.14
N ALA A 31 -14.47 1.18 -6.44
CA ALA A 31 -15.74 0.72 -7.01
C ALA A 31 -16.21 -0.60 -6.40
N THR A 32 -15.30 -1.59 -6.26
CA THR A 32 -15.63 -2.87 -5.62
C THR A 32 -15.98 -2.68 -4.15
N THR A 33 -15.35 -1.73 -3.46
CA THR A 33 -15.66 -1.43 -2.05
C THR A 33 -17.04 -0.81 -1.90
N VAL A 34 -17.41 0.14 -2.78
CA VAL A 34 -18.75 0.72 -2.79
C VAL A 34 -19.81 -0.33 -3.10
N LEU A 35 -19.57 -1.21 -4.07
CA LEU A 35 -20.47 -2.34 -4.36
C LEU A 35 -20.58 -3.29 -3.17
N TYR A 36 -19.49 -3.58 -2.48
CA TYR A 36 -19.51 -4.42 -1.28
C TYR A 36 -20.37 -3.80 -0.18
N VAL A 37 -20.13 -2.54 0.17
CA VAL A 37 -20.87 -1.84 1.23
C VAL A 37 -22.36 -1.67 0.88
N THR A 38 -22.69 -1.43 -0.39
CA THR A 38 -24.09 -1.28 -0.82
C THR A 38 -24.87 -2.60 -0.86
N ASN A 39 -24.18 -3.74 -1.00
CA ASN A 39 -24.78 -5.06 -0.87
C ASN A 39 -24.87 -5.54 0.59
N MET A 40 -24.23 -4.84 1.53
CA MET A 40 -24.33 -5.13 2.95
C MET A 40 -25.58 -4.46 3.53
N GLY A 41 -26.53 -5.26 4.01
CA GLY A 41 -27.79 -4.76 4.58
C GLY A 41 -27.60 -4.02 5.92
N SER A 42 -26.59 -4.37 6.70
CA SER A 42 -26.26 -3.72 7.99
C SER A 42 -24.75 -3.72 8.20
N ILE A 43 -24.20 -2.60 8.68
CA ILE A 43 -22.76 -2.45 8.91
C ILE A 43 -22.40 -2.83 10.34
N ASN A 44 -21.61 -3.89 10.52
CA ASN A 44 -21.07 -4.30 11.82
C ASN A 44 -19.74 -3.60 12.15
N LEU A 45 -19.35 -3.60 13.43
CA LEU A 45 -18.08 -2.99 13.90
C LEU A 45 -16.84 -3.60 13.19
N SER A 46 -16.89 -4.88 12.84
CA SER A 46 -15.85 -5.59 12.08
C SER A 46 -15.74 -5.12 10.62
N GLU A 47 -16.81 -4.62 10.02
CA GLU A 47 -16.83 -4.17 8.64
C GLU A 47 -16.25 -2.76 8.52
N TYR A 48 -16.42 -1.94 9.56
CA TYR A 48 -15.77 -0.62 9.66
C TYR A 48 -14.24 -0.74 9.63
N SER A 49 -13.64 -1.74 10.28
CA SER A 49 -12.19 -1.90 10.27
C SER A 49 -11.69 -2.28 8.86
N THR A 50 -12.39 -3.16 8.15
CA THR A 50 -12.08 -3.52 6.76
C THR A 50 -12.17 -2.32 5.83
N ILE A 51 -13.23 -1.52 5.93
CA ILE A 51 -13.38 -0.30 5.12
C ILE A 51 -12.25 0.69 5.42
N LEU A 52 -11.90 0.87 6.69
CA LEU A 52 -10.81 1.76 7.10
C LEU A 52 -9.46 1.31 6.53
N ILE A 53 -9.18 0.01 6.51
CA ILE A 53 -7.97 -0.57 5.87
C ILE A 53 -7.91 -0.18 4.40
N ILE A 54 -9.00 -0.39 3.67
CA ILE A 54 -9.07 -0.09 2.24
C ILE A 54 -8.81 1.39 1.99
N ILE A 55 -9.43 2.28 2.78
CA ILE A 55 -9.24 3.72 2.66
C ILE A 55 -7.77 4.10 2.85
N VAL A 56 -7.11 3.59 3.89
CA VAL A 56 -5.68 3.87 4.15
C VAL A 56 -4.80 3.41 2.99
N LEU A 57 -5.06 2.21 2.45
CA LEU A 57 -4.31 1.68 1.30
C LEU A 57 -4.52 2.52 0.04
N VAL A 58 -5.76 2.91 -0.25
CA VAL A 58 -6.08 3.73 -1.44
C VAL A 58 -5.45 5.11 -1.33
N ILE A 59 -5.48 5.75 -0.15
CA ILE A 59 -4.82 7.03 0.09
C ILE A 59 -3.31 6.91 -0.13
N GLY A 60 -2.67 5.90 0.47
CA GLY A 60 -1.24 5.67 0.31
C GLY A 60 -0.84 5.42 -1.14
N ALA A 61 -1.57 4.55 -1.85
CA ALA A 61 -1.33 4.27 -3.27
C ALA A 61 -1.52 5.51 -4.16
N THR A 62 -2.60 6.27 -3.93
CA THR A 62 -2.90 7.48 -4.69
C THR A 62 -1.84 8.55 -4.46
N TRP A 63 -1.38 8.72 -3.22
CA TRP A 63 -0.32 9.67 -2.89
C TRP A 63 0.98 9.37 -3.66
N VAL A 64 1.40 8.11 -3.70
CA VAL A 64 2.57 7.66 -4.48
C VAL A 64 2.37 7.91 -5.99
N LEU A 65 1.17 7.65 -6.52
CA LEU A 65 0.87 7.89 -7.94
C LEU A 65 0.87 9.38 -8.30
N VAL A 66 0.37 10.24 -7.42
CA VAL A 66 0.37 11.69 -7.61
C VAL A 66 1.79 12.23 -7.60
N ASP A 67 2.64 11.78 -6.67
CA ASP A 67 4.05 12.16 -6.63
C ASP A 67 4.76 11.76 -7.94
N ARG A 68 4.55 10.51 -8.38
CA ARG A 68 5.07 10.00 -9.66
C ARG A 68 4.61 10.85 -10.86
N MET A 69 3.33 11.24 -10.88
CA MET A 69 2.79 12.09 -11.94
C MET A 69 3.39 13.50 -11.93
N ARG A 70 3.61 14.09 -10.75
CA ARG A 70 4.26 15.41 -10.62
C ARG A 70 5.69 15.38 -11.16
N ASN A 71 6.45 14.33 -10.84
CA ASN A 71 7.82 14.15 -11.32
C ASN A 71 7.89 14.00 -12.84
N VAL A 72 7.00 13.20 -13.44
CA VAL A 72 6.91 13.06 -14.91
C VAL A 72 6.50 14.36 -15.58
N LYS A 73 5.59 15.14 -14.99
CA LYS A 73 5.20 16.46 -15.51
C LYS A 73 6.35 17.47 -15.45
N ALA A 74 7.22 17.38 -14.45
CA ALA A 74 8.42 18.20 -14.32
C ALA A 74 9.57 17.79 -15.27
N GLY A 75 9.40 16.72 -16.06
CA GLY A 75 10.44 16.20 -16.95
C GLY A 75 11.50 15.36 -16.24
N LEU A 76 11.31 15.07 -14.96
CA LEU A 76 12.15 14.15 -14.18
C LEU A 76 11.77 12.70 -14.50
N PRO A 77 12.71 11.74 -14.35
CA PRO A 77 12.39 10.33 -14.47
C PRO A 77 11.30 9.96 -13.46
N ALA A 78 10.35 9.11 -13.88
CA ALA A 78 9.22 8.73 -13.01
C ALA A 78 9.66 7.93 -11.78
N LYS A 79 10.86 7.35 -11.82
CA LYS A 79 11.48 6.63 -10.71
C LYS A 79 12.91 7.13 -10.60
N ASP A 80 13.16 7.95 -9.58
CA ASP A 80 14.53 8.24 -9.16
C ASP A 80 15.13 7.00 -8.47
N GLU A 81 16.44 6.81 -8.60
CA GLU A 81 17.15 5.69 -7.98
C GLU A 81 16.96 5.69 -6.46
N MET A 82 16.89 6.87 -5.85
CA MET A 82 16.58 7.04 -4.43
C MET A 82 15.18 6.51 -4.08
N THR A 83 14.15 6.90 -4.84
CA THR A 83 12.77 6.43 -4.61
C THR A 83 12.67 4.92 -4.74
N VAL A 84 13.35 4.33 -5.73
CA VAL A 84 13.38 2.87 -5.91
C VAL A 84 14.01 2.18 -4.69
N ARG A 85 15.14 2.71 -4.20
CA ARG A 85 15.82 2.17 -3.01
C ARG A 85 14.97 2.30 -1.75
N LEU A 86 14.29 3.44 -1.57
CA LEU A 86 13.37 3.68 -0.47
C LEU A 86 12.21 2.68 -0.48
N MET A 87 11.56 2.48 -1.63
CA MET A 87 10.48 1.49 -1.76
C MET A 87 10.96 0.06 -1.48
N HIS A 88 12.18 -0.28 -1.87
CA HIS A 88 12.75 -1.61 -1.61
C HIS A 88 13.05 -1.81 -0.12
N LYS A 89 13.74 -0.87 0.53
CA LYS A 89 14.06 -0.94 1.97
C LYS A 89 12.79 -0.95 2.83
N SER A 90 11.83 -0.06 2.55
CA SER A 90 10.54 -0.03 3.27
C SER A 90 9.70 -1.28 3.04
N GLY A 91 9.67 -1.80 1.81
CA GLY A 91 9.02 -3.08 1.48
C GLY A 91 9.63 -4.25 2.23
N TYR A 92 10.97 -4.29 2.33
CA TYR A 92 11.68 -5.31 3.10
C TYR A 92 11.33 -5.28 4.59
N TYR A 93 11.33 -4.09 5.22
CA TYR A 93 10.95 -3.96 6.63
C TYR A 93 9.48 -4.32 6.87
N ALA A 94 8.58 -3.91 5.97
CA ALA A 94 7.17 -4.26 6.05
C ALA A 94 6.93 -5.77 5.90
N PHE A 95 7.67 -6.44 5.02
CA PHE A 95 7.61 -7.89 4.85
C PHE A 95 8.13 -8.63 6.08
N LEU A 96 9.25 -8.22 6.66
CA LEU A 96 9.72 -8.84 7.91
C LEU A 96 8.74 -8.63 9.04
N ALA A 97 8.19 -7.42 9.18
CA ALA A 97 7.18 -7.13 10.18
C ALA A 97 5.91 -7.97 9.98
N SER A 98 5.46 -8.18 8.73
CA SER A 98 4.23 -8.92 8.46
C SER A 98 4.26 -10.36 8.97
N ILE A 99 5.43 -11.01 8.93
CA ILE A 99 5.63 -12.37 9.49
C ILE A 99 5.37 -12.36 11.00
N TYR A 100 5.98 -11.43 11.73
CA TYR A 100 5.80 -11.34 13.18
C TYR A 100 4.40 -10.86 13.57
N ILE A 101 3.82 -9.95 12.80
CA ILE A 101 2.45 -9.49 13.00
C ILE A 101 1.47 -10.65 12.81
N ALA A 102 1.65 -11.48 11.79
CA ALA A 102 0.80 -12.65 11.55
C ALA A 102 0.85 -13.62 12.73
N LEU A 103 2.06 -13.97 13.19
CA LEU A 103 2.23 -14.82 14.37
C LEU A 103 1.61 -14.20 15.62
N ALA A 104 1.86 -12.91 15.86
CA ALA A 104 1.33 -12.21 17.03
C ALA A 104 -0.21 -12.18 17.03
N LEU A 105 -0.84 -11.91 15.88
CA LEU A 105 -2.30 -11.85 15.79
C LEU A 105 -2.95 -13.23 15.92
N MET A 106 -2.35 -14.28 15.35
CA MET A 106 -2.84 -15.65 15.52
C MET A 106 -2.73 -16.11 16.98
N LEU A 107 -1.58 -15.88 17.63
CA LEU A 107 -1.42 -16.25 19.05
C LEU A 107 -2.34 -15.42 19.96
N SER A 108 -2.55 -14.15 19.62
CA SER A 108 -3.45 -13.28 20.38
C SER A 108 -4.92 -13.68 20.19
N SER A 109 -5.32 -14.15 19.01
CA SER A 109 -6.69 -14.61 18.78
C SER A 109 -7.01 -15.84 19.62
N ASP A 110 -6.10 -16.81 19.66
CA ASP A 110 -6.26 -18.04 20.43
C ASP A 110 -6.35 -17.73 21.93
N PHE A 111 -5.48 -16.82 22.41
CA PHE A 111 -5.49 -16.38 23.81
C PHE A 111 -6.76 -15.60 24.19
N LEU A 112 -7.29 -14.77 23.30
CA LEU A 112 -8.53 -14.01 23.54
C LEU A 112 -9.77 -14.90 23.52
N GLU A 113 -9.78 -15.93 22.68
CA GLU A 113 -10.82 -16.94 22.66
C GLU A 113 -10.86 -17.73 23.97
N GLU A 114 -9.69 -18.19 24.45
CA GLU A 114 -9.59 -18.93 25.71
C GLU A 114 -9.97 -18.08 26.94
N SER A 115 -9.59 -16.79 26.95
CA SER A 115 -9.81 -15.92 28.12
C SER A 115 -11.22 -15.32 28.19
N ASN A 116 -11.79 -14.90 27.06
CA ASN A 116 -13.02 -14.09 27.04
C ASN A 116 -14.08 -14.62 26.05
N GLY A 117 -13.83 -15.75 25.38
CA GLY A 117 -14.71 -16.26 24.32
C GLY A 117 -14.80 -15.37 23.09
N ALA A 118 -13.87 -14.41 22.94
CA ALA A 118 -13.88 -13.37 21.91
C ALA A 118 -12.68 -13.52 20.98
N GLY A 119 -12.65 -14.62 20.23
CA GLY A 119 -11.65 -14.87 19.19
C GLY A 119 -11.79 -13.90 18.00
N LEU A 120 -10.68 -13.66 17.30
CA LEU A 120 -10.68 -12.90 16.05
C LEU A 120 -10.98 -13.85 14.88
N ASP A 121 -11.88 -13.44 13.98
CA ASP A 121 -12.11 -14.20 12.75
C ASP A 121 -10.92 -14.08 11.78
N ALA A 122 -10.78 -15.07 10.88
CA ALA A 122 -9.73 -15.09 9.87
C ALA A 122 -9.69 -13.81 9.01
N GLY A 123 -10.85 -13.21 8.72
CA GLY A 123 -10.92 -11.94 8.02
C GLY A 123 -10.30 -10.78 8.81
N GLN A 124 -10.51 -10.75 10.13
CA GLN A 124 -9.96 -9.72 11.02
C GLN A 124 -8.44 -9.89 11.20
N ILE A 125 -7.97 -11.13 11.32
CA ILE A 125 -6.53 -11.44 11.39
C ILE A 125 -5.86 -11.01 10.08
N GLY A 126 -6.40 -11.42 8.93
CA GLY A 126 -5.89 -11.05 7.61
C GLY A 126 -5.87 -9.54 7.41
N GLY A 127 -6.96 -8.86 7.75
CA GLY A 127 -7.04 -7.39 7.70
C GLY A 127 -6.01 -6.71 8.61
N GLY A 128 -5.84 -7.20 9.84
CA GLY A 128 -4.86 -6.70 10.80
C GLY A 128 -3.43 -6.84 10.30
N ILE A 129 -3.08 -7.98 9.70
CA ILE A 129 -1.76 -8.20 9.07
C ILE A 129 -1.51 -7.15 8.00
N ILE A 130 -2.46 -6.95 7.09
CA ILE A 130 -2.33 -6.00 5.98
C ILE A 130 -2.18 -4.57 6.51
N LEU A 131 -3.03 -4.16 7.46
CA LEU A 131 -3.02 -2.82 8.03
C LEU A 131 -1.71 -2.50 8.73
N LEU A 132 -1.29 -3.37 9.65
CA LEU A 132 -0.07 -3.16 10.43
C LEU A 132 1.16 -3.22 9.53
N SER A 133 1.19 -4.10 8.52
CA SER A 133 2.27 -4.12 7.52
C SER A 133 2.31 -2.84 6.70
N ALA A 134 1.16 -2.28 6.33
CA ALA A 134 1.07 -1.01 5.62
C ALA A 134 1.55 0.16 6.50
N ILE A 135 1.26 0.15 7.80
CA ILE A 135 1.78 1.13 8.76
C ILE A 135 3.30 1.03 8.86
N VAL A 136 3.87 -0.17 8.97
CA VAL A 136 5.33 -0.37 9.01
C VAL A 136 5.96 0.08 7.69
N PHE A 137 5.36 -0.23 6.55
CA PHE A 137 5.80 0.27 5.26
C PHE A 137 5.82 1.79 5.22
N MET A 138 4.72 2.44 5.61
CA MET A 138 4.59 3.89 5.55
C MET A 138 5.54 4.58 6.54
N GLY A 139 5.65 4.05 7.76
CA GLY A 139 6.56 4.55 8.80
C GLY A 139 8.03 4.42 8.38
N SER A 140 8.43 3.26 7.85
CA SER A 140 9.79 3.05 7.34
C SER A 140 10.08 3.91 6.10
N TYR A 141 9.11 4.05 5.19
CA TYR A 141 9.24 4.92 4.01
C TYR A 141 9.46 6.37 4.42
N PHE A 142 8.63 6.90 5.33
CA PHE A 142 8.73 8.29 5.79
C PHE A 142 10.01 8.52 6.61
N TYR A 143 10.38 7.57 7.46
CA TYR A 143 11.62 7.64 8.23
C TYR A 143 12.85 7.69 7.32
N LEU A 144 12.92 6.81 6.32
CA LEU A 144 14.04 6.76 5.39
C LEU A 144 14.05 7.95 4.42
N SER A 145 12.88 8.49 4.05
CA SER A 145 12.79 9.70 3.21
C SER A 145 13.30 10.94 3.93
N HIS A 146 13.03 11.08 5.24
CA HIS A 146 13.52 12.22 6.04
C HIS A 146 15.01 12.12 6.37
N LYS A 147 15.54 10.90 6.54
CA LYS A 147 16.98 10.69 6.74
C LYS A 147 17.83 10.84 5.47
N GLY A 148 17.22 11.18 4.33
CA GLY A 148 17.95 11.54 3.12
C GLY A 148 18.87 10.44 2.61
N ALA A 149 18.40 9.19 2.60
CA ALA A 149 19.18 8.04 2.14
C ALA A 149 20.59 7.99 2.78
N ALA A 150 20.65 7.77 4.09
CA ALA A 150 21.87 7.26 4.70
C ALA A 150 22.11 5.85 4.12
N GLU A 151 23.02 5.80 3.15
CA GLU A 151 23.56 4.66 2.38
C GLU A 151 22.88 4.32 1.04
#